data_AF-A0AAN1BDF1-F1
#
_entry.id   AF-A0AAN1BDF1-F1
#
_cell.length_a   1.000
_cell.length_b   1.000
_cell.length_c   1.000
_cell.angle_alpha   90.00
_cell.angle_beta   90.00
_cell.angle_gamma   90.00
#
_symmetry.space_group_name_H-M   'P 1'
#
loop_
_entity.id
_entity.type
_entity.pdbx_description
1 polymer ?
#
loop_
_entity_poly.entity_id
_entity_poly.type
_entity_poly.pdbx_seq_one_letter_code
_entity_poly.pdbx_strand_id
1 'polypeptide(L)'
;MRERYCRVCGGWHQLDTWPHNCMPVKNLAQSDLPAPHFVSDSIEIQSMHDGRHYTSKAKLRSAYRAAGLVEIGNEEPQPIEKPKADRKAIRNELRRVYAEYNA
;
A
#
# COMPACT_ATOMS: atom_id res chain seq x y z
N MET A 1 -10.18 -34.74 -35.38
CA MET A 1 -8.74 -34.42 -35.27
C MET A 1 -8.64 -32.93 -35.01
N ARG A 2 -8.15 -32.50 -33.85
CA ARG A 2 -7.98 -31.07 -33.53
C ARG A 2 -6.50 -30.72 -33.66
N GLU A 3 -6.19 -29.79 -34.54
CA GLU A 3 -4.83 -29.32 -34.79
C GLU A 3 -4.66 -27.89 -34.26
N ARG A 4 -3.43 -27.55 -33.87
CA ARG A 4 -3.05 -26.21 -33.46
C ARG A 4 -1.74 -25.82 -34.12
N TYR A 5 -1.68 -24.57 -34.58
CA TYR A 5 -0.47 -23.97 -35.09
C TYR A 5 0.59 -23.78 -33.99
N CYS A 6 1.78 -24.29 -34.22
CA CYS A 6 2.90 -24.23 -33.29
C CYS A 6 3.74 -22.96 -33.51
N ARG A 7 3.88 -22.14 -32.47
CA ARG A 7 4.70 -20.90 -32.51
C ARG A 7 6.21 -21.14 -32.43
N VAL A 8 6.65 -22.38 -32.15
CA VAL A 8 8.08 -22.72 -32.03
C VAL A 8 8.67 -23.10 -33.38
N CYS A 9 8.00 -23.98 -34.13
CA CYS A 9 8.48 -24.50 -35.42
C CYS A 9 7.72 -23.92 -36.63
N GLY A 10 6.58 -23.24 -36.42
CA GLY A 10 5.75 -22.69 -37.48
C GLY A 10 4.90 -23.70 -38.25
N GLY A 11 4.75 -24.94 -37.75
CA GLY A 11 3.95 -26.00 -38.35
C GLY A 11 2.60 -26.24 -37.66
N TRP A 12 1.75 -27.08 -38.26
CA TRP A 12 0.52 -27.58 -37.65
C TRP A 12 0.77 -28.93 -36.97
N HIS A 13 0.31 -29.07 -35.72
CA HIS A 13 0.43 -30.31 -34.95
C HIS A 13 -0.90 -30.73 -34.36
N GLN A 14 -1.07 -32.03 -34.19
CA GLN A 14 -2.20 -32.61 -33.47
C GLN A 14 -2.06 -32.32 -31.97
N LEU A 15 -3.16 -31.94 -31.31
CA LEU A 15 -3.16 -31.56 -29.90
C LEU A 15 -2.83 -32.73 -28.96
N ASP A 16 -3.28 -33.93 -29.30
CA ASP A 16 -3.11 -35.12 -28.45
C ASP A 16 -1.70 -35.74 -28.56
N THR A 17 -0.94 -35.37 -29.60
CA THR A 17 0.40 -35.90 -29.90
C THR A 17 1.41 -34.77 -30.15
N TRP A 18 1.42 -33.78 -29.25
CA TRP A 18 2.29 -32.61 -29.40
C TRP A 18 3.78 -32.99 -29.31
N PRO A 19 4.62 -32.60 -30.28
CA PRO A 19 6.04 -32.96 -30.29
C PRO A 19 6.80 -32.39 -29.07
N HIS A 20 7.63 -33.20 -28.42
CA HIS A 20 8.41 -32.78 -27.25
C HIS A 20 9.34 -31.58 -27.52
N ASN A 21 9.95 -31.53 -28.71
CA ASN A 21 10.79 -30.40 -29.15
C ASN A 21 10.01 -29.10 -29.36
N CYS A 22 8.69 -29.17 -29.48
CA CYS A 22 7.78 -28.04 -29.66
C CYS A 22 6.99 -27.71 -28.39
N MET A 23 7.30 -28.38 -27.27
CA MET A 23 6.66 -28.12 -25.99
C MET A 23 7.13 -26.77 -25.44
N PRO A 24 6.23 -25.89 -24.98
CA PRO A 24 6.63 -24.61 -24.42
C PRO A 24 7.51 -24.82 -23.18
N VAL A 25 8.58 -24.04 -23.05
CA VAL A 25 9.45 -24.06 -21.86
C VAL A 25 8.60 -23.72 -20.63
N LYS A 26 8.72 -24.54 -19.57
CA LYS A 26 8.02 -24.27 -18.30
C LYS A 26 8.45 -22.91 -17.77
N ASN A 27 7.49 -21.99 -17.60
CA ASN A 27 7.75 -20.74 -16.91
C ASN A 27 7.91 -21.04 -15.42
N LEU A 28 9.15 -21.01 -14.92
CA LEU A 28 9.46 -21.30 -13.51
C LEU A 28 8.82 -20.30 -12.52
N ALA A 29 8.45 -19.10 -12.98
CA ALA A 29 7.76 -18.10 -12.16
C ALA A 29 6.24 -18.37 -12.06
N GLN A 30 5.69 -19.25 -12.89
CA GLN A 30 4.27 -19.58 -12.89
C GLN A 30 4.00 -20.73 -11.91
N SER A 31 3.02 -20.55 -11.03
CA SER A 31 2.58 -21.62 -10.13
C SER A 31 1.96 -22.78 -10.91
N ASP A 32 2.13 -24.01 -10.41
CA ASP A 32 1.49 -25.20 -11.00
C ASP A 32 -0.04 -25.16 -10.88
N LEU A 33 -0.57 -24.34 -9.95
CA LEU A 33 -1.98 -24.00 -9.82
C LEU A 33 -2.17 -22.50 -10.07
N PRO A 34 -2.33 -22.07 -11.33
CA PRO A 34 -2.55 -20.66 -11.64
C PRO A 34 -3.97 -20.26 -11.23
N ALA A 35 -4.09 -19.54 -10.13
CA ALA A 35 -5.33 -18.87 -9.73
C ALA A 35 -5.26 -17.38 -10.11
N PRO A 36 -6.40 -16.74 -10.46
CA PRO A 36 -6.44 -15.29 -10.63
C PRO A 36 -5.99 -14.60 -9.34
N HIS A 37 -5.01 -13.69 -9.45
CA HIS A 37 -4.59 -12.86 -8.33
C HIS A 37 -5.70 -11.84 -8.02
N PHE A 38 -6.47 -12.08 -6.96
CA PHE A 38 -7.59 -11.21 -6.56
C PHE A 38 -7.20 -10.32 -5.38
N VAL A 39 -7.38 -9.01 -5.55
CA VAL A 39 -7.22 -8.01 -4.49
C VAL A 39 -8.53 -7.24 -4.39
N SER A 40 -9.18 -7.25 -3.22
CA SER A 40 -10.40 -6.49 -3.02
C SER A 40 -10.10 -5.06 -2.56
N ASP A 41 -10.95 -4.12 -2.99
CA ASP A 41 -10.93 -2.73 -2.53
C ASP A 41 -11.82 -2.51 -1.29
N SER A 42 -12.61 -3.51 -0.92
CA SER A 42 -13.57 -3.45 0.18
C SER A 42 -12.87 -3.36 1.52
N ILE A 43 -13.16 -2.32 2.30
CA ILE A 43 -12.71 -2.17 3.69
C ILE A 43 -13.87 -1.67 4.53
N GLU A 44 -13.78 -1.66 5.85
CA GLU A 44 -14.71 -0.93 6.70
C GLU A 44 -13.93 -0.22 7.80
N ILE A 45 -13.68 1.07 7.61
CA ILE A 45 -12.85 1.85 8.53
C ILE A 45 -13.38 3.27 8.69
N GLN A 46 -13.23 3.83 9.88
CA GLN A 46 -13.41 5.26 10.10
C GLN A 46 -12.09 5.98 9.86
N SER A 47 -12.10 7.00 9.02
CA SER A 47 -10.92 7.84 8.81
C SER A 47 -10.67 8.74 10.01
N MET A 48 -9.41 8.83 10.45
CA MET A 48 -9.00 9.72 11.54
C MET A 48 -8.83 11.17 11.10
N HIS A 49 -8.82 11.43 9.79
CA HIS A 49 -8.69 12.78 9.27
C HIS A 49 -10.02 13.53 9.26
N ASP A 50 -11.09 12.89 8.78
CA ASP A 50 -12.41 13.51 8.58
C ASP A 50 -13.54 12.87 9.40
N GLY A 51 -13.25 11.79 10.14
CA GLY A 51 -14.23 11.06 10.97
C GLY A 51 -15.24 10.24 10.18
N ARG A 52 -15.16 10.17 8.84
CA ARG A 52 -16.14 9.47 8.00
C ARG A 52 -15.81 7.98 7.86
N HIS A 53 -16.85 7.17 7.73
CA HIS A 53 -16.70 5.74 7.41
C HIS A 53 -16.52 5.53 5.90
N TYR A 54 -15.52 4.72 5.56
CA TYR A 54 -15.20 4.35 4.17
C TYR A 54 -15.33 2.85 3.99
N THR A 55 -15.99 2.47 2.88
CA THR A 55 -16.14 1.07 2.45
C THR A 55 -15.17 0.67 1.34
N SER A 56 -14.37 1.62 0.84
CA SER A 56 -13.45 1.47 -0.29
C SER A 56 -12.10 2.09 0.06
N LYS A 57 -11.02 1.32 -0.11
CA LYS A 57 -9.65 1.79 0.13
C LYS A 57 -9.24 2.88 -0.86
N ALA A 58 -9.59 2.73 -2.13
CA ALA A 58 -9.35 3.74 -3.16
C ALA A 58 -10.01 5.09 -2.81
N LYS A 59 -11.27 5.04 -2.32
CA LYS A 59 -12.00 6.23 -1.91
C LYS A 59 -11.36 6.90 -0.69
N LEU A 60 -10.99 6.14 0.33
CA LEU A 60 -10.25 6.65 1.49
C LEU A 60 -8.97 7.37 1.08
N ARG A 61 -8.16 6.75 0.21
CA ARG A 61 -6.90 7.34 -0.30
C ARG A 61 -7.12 8.59 -1.14
N SER A 62 -8.23 8.68 -1.87
CA SER A 62 -8.57 9.89 -2.62
C SER A 62 -8.90 11.06 -1.68
N ALA A 63 -9.62 10.79 -0.58
CA ALA A 63 -9.94 11.80 0.42
C ALA A 63 -8.68 12.32 1.13
N TYR A 64 -7.77 11.42 1.52
CA TYR A 64 -6.49 11.81 2.11
C TYR A 64 -5.65 12.69 1.19
N ARG A 65 -5.51 12.32 -0.09
CA ARG A 65 -4.79 13.14 -1.07
C ARG A 65 -5.43 14.51 -1.29
N ALA A 66 -6.76 14.58 -1.35
CA ALA A 66 -7.48 15.84 -1.51
C ALA A 66 -7.30 16.80 -0.32
N ALA A 67 -7.12 16.25 0.87
CA ALA A 67 -6.82 17.01 2.08
C ALA A 67 -5.32 17.31 2.27
N GLY A 68 -4.47 16.95 1.31
CA GLY A 68 -3.02 17.22 1.36
C GLY A 68 -2.23 16.27 2.27
N LEU A 69 -2.82 15.15 2.71
CA LEU A 69 -2.07 14.13 3.42
C LEU A 69 -1.20 13.31 2.46
N VAL A 70 -0.02 12.92 2.94
CA VAL A 70 0.90 12.02 2.25
C VAL A 70 0.71 10.62 2.79
N GLU A 71 0.42 9.66 1.90
CA GLU A 71 0.34 8.24 2.26
C GLU A 71 1.76 7.68 2.36
N ILE A 72 2.10 7.13 3.52
CA ILE A 72 3.37 6.46 3.79
C ILE A 72 3.05 4.96 3.85
N GLY A 73 3.73 4.17 3.02
CA GLY A 73 3.58 2.72 2.95
C GLY A 73 4.61 2.02 3.84
N ASN A 74 5.74 1.64 3.24
CA ASN A 74 6.86 1.00 3.95
C ASN A 74 8.00 1.97 4.26
N GLU A 75 7.86 3.26 3.93
CA GLU A 75 8.87 4.27 4.23
C GLU A 75 8.84 4.65 5.72
N GLU A 76 10.00 4.99 6.28
CA GLU A 76 10.07 5.53 7.64
C GLU A 76 9.61 7.00 7.64
N PRO A 77 8.63 7.39 8.49
CA PRO A 77 8.20 8.79 8.58
C PRO A 77 9.32 9.67 9.11
N GLN A 78 9.46 10.87 8.55
CA GLN A 78 10.46 11.83 9.02
C GLN A 78 10.19 12.23 10.47
N PRO A 79 11.23 12.30 11.34
CA PRO A 79 11.07 12.78 12.69
C PRO A 79 10.54 14.21 12.72
N ILE A 80 9.49 14.47 13.49
CA ILE A 80 8.99 15.82 13.72
C ILE A 80 9.97 16.52 14.66
N GLU A 81 10.66 17.56 14.18
CA GLU A 81 11.48 18.43 15.03
C GLU A 81 10.58 19.22 15.98
N LYS A 82 10.52 18.77 17.24
CA LYS A 82 9.80 19.50 18.28
C LYS A 82 10.61 20.75 18.64
N PRO A 83 10.02 21.96 18.57
CA PRO A 83 10.72 23.15 19.00
C PRO A 83 11.12 22.99 20.46
N LYS A 84 12.37 23.34 20.78
CA LYS A 84 12.88 23.23 22.15
C LYS A 84 12.11 24.21 23.03
N ALA A 85 11.48 23.69 24.09
CA ALA A 85 10.81 24.53 25.06
C ALA A 85 11.80 25.52 25.71
N ASP A 86 11.41 26.80 25.81
CA ASP A 86 12.19 27.79 26.54
C ASP A 86 12.06 27.55 28.04
N ARG A 87 12.98 26.76 28.57
CA ARG A 87 13.05 26.39 29.98
C ARG A 87 13.24 27.61 30.89
N LYS A 88 13.84 28.69 30.40
CA LYS A 88 14.07 29.90 31.20
C LYS A 88 12.77 30.68 31.33
N ALA A 89 12.04 30.88 30.24
CA ALA A 89 10.72 31.51 30.26
C ALA A 89 9.75 30.75 31.18
N ILE A 90 9.67 29.42 31.03
CA ILE A 90 8.81 28.57 31.88
C ILE A 90 9.17 28.73 33.36
N ARG A 91 10.47 28.70 33.70
CA ARG A 91 10.91 28.82 35.10
C ARG A 91 10.61 30.20 35.69
N ASN A 92 10.82 31.25 34.92
CA ASN A 92 10.55 32.62 35.36
C ASN A 92 9.04 32.81 35.61
N GLU A 93 8.22 32.26 34.73
CA GLU A 93 6.76 32.34 34.85
C GLU A 93 6.25 31.56 36.07
N LEU A 94 6.76 30.34 36.29
CA LEU A 94 6.45 29.56 37.49
C LEU A 94 6.83 30.31 38.78
N ARG A 95 7.98 31.00 38.79
CA ARG A 95 8.40 31.82 39.93
C ARG A 95 7.47 33.00 40.17
N ARG A 96 7.03 33.69 39.11
CA ARG A 96 6.07 34.81 39.18
C ARG A 96 4.74 34.33 39.78
N VAL A 97 4.14 33.29 39.20
CA VAL A 97 2.86 32.75 39.65
C VAL A 97 2.94 32.24 41.09
N TYR A 98 4.04 31.58 41.46
CA TYR A 98 4.24 31.12 42.83
C TYR A 98 4.38 32.27 43.83
N ALA A 99 5.07 33.36 43.45
CA ALA A 99 5.16 34.54 44.28
C ALA A 99 3.81 35.24 44.45
N GLU A 100 3.01 35.33 43.39
CA GLU A 100 1.63 35.89 43.43
C GLU A 100 0.67 35.04 44.28
N TYR A 101 0.80 33.71 44.25
CA TYR A 101 -0.07 32.81 45.01
C TYR A 101 0.20 32.80 46.52
N ASN A 102 1.45 33.06 46.94
CA ASN A 102 1.86 33.05 48.35
C ASN A 102 1.94 34.46 48.98
N ALA A 103 1.52 35.50 48.25
CA ALA A 103 1.40 36.87 48.74
C ALA A 103 -0.01 37.14 49.27
#